data_AF-A0A9D8F9E3-F1
#
_entry.id   AF-A0A9D8F9E3-F1
#
_cell.length_a   1.000
_cell.length_b   1.000
_cell.length_c   1.000
_cell.angle_alpha   90.00
_cell.angle_beta   90.00
_cell.angle_gamma   90.00
#
_symmetry.space_group_name_H-M   'P 1'
#
loop_
_entity.id
_entity.type
_entity.pdbx_description
1 polymer ?
#
loop_
_entity_poly.entity_id
_entity_poly.type
_entity_poly.pdbx_seq_one_letter_code
_entity_poly.pdbx_strand_id
1 'polypeptide(L)'
;MLPAQGPNIIRHFITSLDRADADPKRLANAIRGHWGCETQHWRRDVLWREDKCLLKSPNAACALALLRVGLQALLIGVGRSSLPSVFEDASADPALALSWLKERNLHT
;
A
#
# COMPACT_ATOMS: atom_id res chain seq x y z
N MET A 1 10.56 -26.08 35.28
CA MET A 1 10.54 -26.69 33.92
C MET A 1 10.61 -25.53 32.92
N LEU A 2 11.76 -25.32 32.26
CA LEU A 2 11.91 -24.25 31.27
C LEU A 2 11.20 -24.66 29.97
N PRO A 3 10.52 -23.75 29.25
CA PRO A 3 9.89 -24.09 27.99
C PRO A 3 10.95 -24.56 26.98
N ALA A 4 10.66 -25.66 26.29
CA ALA A 4 11.51 -26.15 25.21
C ALA A 4 11.70 -25.03 24.17
N GLN A 5 12.95 -24.71 23.83
CA GLN A 5 13.23 -23.76 22.77
C GLN A 5 12.59 -24.30 21.48
N GLY A 6 11.72 -23.51 20.86
CA GLY A 6 11.11 -23.86 19.59
C GLY A 6 12.17 -24.09 18.50
N PRO A 7 11.79 -24.72 17.38
CA PRO A 7 12.74 -25.04 16.31
C PRO A 7 13.49 -23.78 15.86
N ASN A 8 14.80 -23.92 15.61
CA ASN A 8 15.61 -22.84 15.07
C ASN A 8 15.19 -22.59 13.61
N ILE A 9 14.49 -21.48 13.35
CA ILE A 9 14.05 -21.10 12.01
C ILE A 9 15.11 -20.20 11.37
N ILE A 10 15.85 -20.75 10.41
CA ILE A 10 16.79 -20.00 9.57
C ILE A 10 16.06 -19.57 8.29
N ARG A 11 16.23 -18.30 7.90
CA ARG A 11 15.74 -17.76 6.62
C ARG A 11 16.92 -17.19 5.84
N HIS A 12 17.03 -17.56 4.57
CA HIS A 12 18.05 -17.06 3.67
C HIS A 12 17.47 -15.96 2.78
N PHE A 13 18.22 -14.89 2.57
CA PHE A 13 17.87 -13.77 1.71
C PHE A 13 19.02 -13.48 0.75
N ILE A 14 18.69 -12.96 -0.42
CA ILE A 14 19.65 -12.59 -1.47
C ILE A 14 19.51 -11.10 -1.72
N THR A 15 20.63 -10.42 -1.93
CA THR A 15 20.68 -8.99 -2.24
C THR A 15 21.68 -8.73 -3.36
N SER A 16 21.42 -7.69 -4.16
CA SER A 16 22.36 -7.14 -5.13
C SER A 16 23.27 -6.08 -4.53
N LEU A 17 23.15 -5.76 -3.23
CA LEU A 17 24.05 -4.85 -2.55
C LEU A 17 25.44 -5.48 -2.40
N ASP A 18 26.47 -4.67 -2.64
CA ASP A 18 27.85 -5.06 -2.33
C ASP A 18 28.08 -5.16 -0.82
N ARG A 19 29.16 -5.86 -0.42
CA ARG A 19 29.48 -6.08 1.00
C ARG A 19 29.64 -4.77 1.80
N ALA A 20 30.13 -3.71 1.16
CA ALA A 20 30.29 -2.40 1.79
C ALA A 20 28.95 -1.72 2.09
N ASP A 21 27.91 -2.04 1.31
CA ASP A 21 26.57 -1.46 1.41
C ASP A 21 25.56 -2.34 2.16
N ALA A 22 25.91 -3.61 2.36
CA ALA A 22 25.11 -4.65 3.00
C ALA A 22 25.15 -4.60 4.54
N ASP A 23 25.00 -3.40 5.11
CA ASP A 23 24.90 -3.21 6.56
C ASP A 23 23.75 -4.06 7.14
N PRO A 24 23.96 -4.79 8.26
CA PRO A 24 22.93 -5.64 8.85
C PRO A 24 21.62 -4.93 9.17
N LYS A 25 21.64 -3.67 9.62
CA LYS A 25 20.40 -2.92 9.91
C LYS A 25 19.67 -2.58 8.62
N ARG A 26 20.40 -2.16 7.59
CA ARG A 26 19.81 -1.89 6.26
C ARG A 26 19.16 -3.15 5.68
N LEU A 27 19.84 -4.30 5.75
CA LEU A 27 19.28 -5.57 5.30
C LEU A 27 18.04 -5.98 6.11
N ALA A 28 18.11 -5.89 7.44
CA ALA A 28 16.97 -6.21 8.30
C ALA A 28 15.75 -5.32 8.01
N ASN A 29 15.97 -4.02 7.78
CA ASN A 29 14.91 -3.08 7.40
C ASN A 29 14.32 -3.43 6.03
N ALA A 30 15.14 -3.75 5.02
CA ALA A 30 14.66 -4.17 3.71
C ALA A 30 13.84 -5.48 3.80
N ILE A 31 14.33 -6.48 4.53
CA ILE A 31 13.65 -7.75 4.75
C ILE A 31 12.29 -7.54 5.43
N ARG A 32 12.25 -6.76 6.51
CA ARG A 32 11.00 -6.45 7.24
C ARG A 32 10.04 -5.62 6.40
N GLY A 33 10.58 -4.67 5.63
CA GLY A 33 9.79 -3.76 4.80
C GLY A 33 9.27 -4.38 3.51
N HIS A 34 9.86 -5.49 3.03
CA HIS A 34 9.50 -6.07 1.73
C HIS A 34 8.01 -6.46 1.64
N TRP A 35 7.39 -6.86 2.76
CA TRP A 35 5.97 -7.25 2.81
C TRP A 35 5.00 -6.06 2.73
N GLY A 36 5.50 -4.83 2.77
CA GLY A 36 4.66 -3.63 2.64
C GLY A 36 3.87 -3.60 1.32
N CYS A 37 4.39 -4.20 0.24
CA CYS A 37 3.67 -4.30 -1.03
C CYS A 37 2.40 -5.15 -0.92
N GLU A 38 2.41 -6.22 -0.11
CA GLU A 38 1.26 -7.11 0.03
C GLU A 38 0.13 -6.44 0.81
N THR A 39 0.47 -5.63 1.81
CA THR A 39 -0.52 -4.79 2.51
C THR A 39 -1.16 -3.80 1.53
N GLN A 40 -0.38 -3.27 0.59
CA GLN A 40 -0.88 -2.37 -0.44
C GLN A 40 -1.77 -3.08 -1.46
N HIS A 41 -1.44 -4.31 -1.87
CA HIS A 41 -2.28 -5.14 -2.72
C HIS A 41 -3.60 -5.46 -2.05
N TRP A 42 -3.57 -5.95 -0.80
CA TRP A 42 -4.80 -6.23 -0.04
C TRP A 42 -5.74 -5.01 0.04
N ARG A 43 -5.20 -3.80 0.27
CA ARG A 43 -6.01 -2.57 0.27
C ARG A 43 -6.69 -2.33 -1.08
N ARG A 44 -6.00 -2.58 -2.19
CA ARG A 44 -6.55 -2.42 -3.53
C ARG A 44 -7.61 -3.47 -3.86
N ASP A 45 -7.30 -4.72 -3.57
CA ASP A 45 -8.16 -5.85 -3.90
C ASP A 45 -9.46 -5.82 -3.08
N VAL A 46 -9.33 -5.59 -1.78
CA VAL A 46 -10.46 -5.64 -0.84
C VAL A 46 -11.16 -4.30 -0.72
N LEU A 47 -10.43 -3.23 -0.38
CA LEU A 47 -11.06 -1.93 -0.05
C LEU A 47 -11.45 -1.17 -1.32
N TRP A 48 -10.58 -1.13 -2.34
CA TRP A 48 -10.92 -0.54 -3.65
C TRP A 48 -11.69 -1.50 -4.58
N ARG A 49 -11.91 -2.74 -4.14
CA ARG A 49 -12.69 -3.77 -4.82
C ARG A 49 -12.13 -4.08 -6.22
N GLU A 50 -10.80 -4.09 -6.36
CA GLU A 50 -10.14 -4.38 -7.64
C GLU A 50 -10.48 -5.79 -8.13
N ASP A 51 -10.48 -6.79 -7.24
CA ASP A 51 -10.89 -8.18 -7.55
C ASP A 51 -12.34 -8.32 -8.02
N LYS A 52 -13.21 -7.38 -7.63
CA LYS A 52 -14.63 -7.37 -8.02
C LYS A 52 -14.88 -6.54 -9.28
N CYS A 53 -13.83 -6.06 -9.95
CA CYS A 53 -13.95 -5.31 -11.19
C CYS A 53 -14.39 -6.24 -12.33
N LEU A 54 -15.55 -5.96 -12.93
CA LEU A 54 -16.10 -6.73 -14.05
C LEU A 54 -15.87 -6.07 -15.42
N LEU A 55 -15.05 -5.01 -15.46
CA LEU A 55 -14.73 -4.33 -16.71
C LEU A 55 -13.99 -5.29 -17.64
N LYS A 56 -14.55 -5.49 -18.84
CA LYS A 56 -13.96 -6.37 -19.87
C LYS A 56 -12.98 -5.65 -20.80
N SER A 57 -12.99 -4.32 -20.80
CA SER A 57 -12.06 -3.51 -21.61
C SER A 57 -10.72 -3.40 -20.88
N PRO A 58 -9.61 -3.88 -21.47
CA PRO A 58 -8.29 -3.80 -20.85
C PRO A 58 -7.88 -2.35 -20.53
N ASN A 59 -8.19 -1.41 -21.45
CA ASN A 59 -7.87 0.00 -21.26
C ASN A 59 -8.68 0.62 -20.11
N ALA A 60 -9.97 0.28 -19.98
CA ALA A 60 -10.81 0.77 -18.90
C ALA A 60 -10.37 0.20 -17.54
N ALA A 61 -10.03 -1.09 -17.49
CA ALA A 61 -9.52 -1.73 -16.28
C ALA A 61 -8.18 -1.11 -15.84
N CYS A 62 -7.26 -0.89 -16.79
CA CYS A 62 -5.98 -0.22 -16.55
C CYS A 62 -6.18 1.21 -16.03
N ALA A 63 -7.02 2.01 -16.70
CA ALA A 63 -7.33 3.37 -16.27
C ALA A 63 -7.90 3.41 -14.85
N LEU A 64 -8.83 2.50 -14.52
CA LEU A 64 -9.42 2.43 -13.18
C LEU A 64 -8.38 2.00 -12.12
N ALA A 65 -7.50 1.06 -12.44
CA ALA A 65 -6.41 0.66 -11.53
C ALA A 65 -5.47 1.84 -11.24
N LEU A 66 -5.08 2.60 -12.28
CA LEU A 66 -4.26 3.80 -12.13
C LEU A 66 -4.95 4.88 -11.27
N LEU A 67 -6.25 5.12 -11.50
CA LEU A 67 -7.02 6.07 -10.69
C LEU A 67 -7.05 5.69 -9.21
N ARG A 68 -7.29 4.41 -8.88
CA ARG A 68 -7.31 3.92 -7.49
C ARG A 68 -5.95 4.10 -6.81
N VAL A 69 -4.86 3.73 -7.49
CA VAL A 69 -3.50 3.89 -6.97
C VAL A 69 -3.17 5.37 -6.77
N GLY A 70 -3.50 6.23 -7.74
CA GLY A 70 -3.30 7.67 -7.66
C GLY A 70 -4.06 8.31 -6.51
N LEU A 71 -5.37 8.02 -6.38
CA LEU A 71 -6.20 8.51 -5.29
C LEU A 71 -5.68 8.05 -3.93
N GLN A 72 -5.28 6.79 -3.79
CA GLN A 72 -4.71 6.28 -2.56
C GLN A 72 -3.41 7.00 -2.16
N ALA A 73 -2.54 7.29 -3.12
CA ALA A 73 -1.32 8.06 -2.87
C ALA A 73 -1.62 9.51 -2.43
N LEU A 74 -2.64 10.14 -3.03
CA LEU A 74 -3.09 11.49 -2.65
C LEU A 74 -3.64 11.51 -1.22
N LEU A 75 -4.50 10.55 -0.88
CA LEU A 75 -5.10 10.43 0.46
C LEU A 75 -4.03 10.25 1.54
N ILE A 76 -3.07 9.34 1.33
CA ILE A 76 -1.91 9.19 2.23
C ILE A 76 -1.16 10.51 2.35
N GLY A 77 -1.01 11.22 1.24
CA GLY A 77 -0.34 12.51 1.15
C GLY A 77 -0.98 13.65 1.94
N VAL A 78 -2.29 13.63 2.13
CA VAL A 78 -3.03 14.59 2.99
C VAL A 78 -3.24 14.07 4.41
N GLY A 79 -2.51 13.00 4.81
CA GLY A 79 -2.56 12.43 6.15
C GLY A 79 -3.73 11.49 6.40
N ARG A 80 -4.49 11.10 5.36
CA ARG A 80 -5.61 10.15 5.46
C ARG A 80 -5.10 8.73 5.21
N SER A 81 -4.85 7.98 6.29
CA SER A 81 -4.30 6.62 6.21
C SER A 81 -5.36 5.51 6.26
N SER A 82 -6.54 5.78 6.84
CA SER A 82 -7.65 4.81 6.94
C SER A 82 -8.59 4.91 5.74
N LEU A 83 -8.49 3.97 4.80
CA LEU A 83 -9.39 3.91 3.63
C LEU A 83 -10.87 3.69 4.00
N PRO A 84 -11.24 2.85 4.98
CA PRO A 84 -12.64 2.70 5.37
C PRO A 84 -13.27 4.03 5.80
N SER A 85 -12.59 4.78 6.68
CA SER A 85 -13.06 6.10 7.11
C SER A 85 -13.14 7.09 5.95
N VAL A 86 -12.16 7.09 5.03
CA VAL A 86 -12.23 7.91 3.82
C VAL A 86 -13.46 7.57 2.98
N PHE A 87 -13.80 6.29 2.82
CA PHE A 87 -14.97 5.88 2.04
C PHE A 87 -16.28 6.21 2.75
N GLU A 88 -16.35 6.06 4.07
CA GLU A 88 -17.51 6.48 4.87
C GLU A 88 -17.73 7.99 4.75
N ASP A 89 -16.69 8.79 5.00
CA ASP A 89 -16.73 10.25 4.89
C ASP A 89 -17.10 10.71 3.48
N ALA A 90 -16.48 10.12 2.44
CA ALA A 90 -16.78 10.46 1.05
C ALA A 90 -18.19 10.04 0.61
N SER A 91 -18.72 8.95 1.18
CA SER A 91 -20.09 8.53 0.96
C SER A 91 -21.10 9.44 1.66
N ALA A 92 -20.75 9.98 2.83
CA ALA A 92 -21.59 10.91 3.57
C ALA A 92 -21.56 12.32 2.96
N ASP A 93 -20.37 12.77 2.52
CA ASP A 93 -20.14 14.08 1.92
C ASP A 93 -19.11 14.03 0.78
N PRO A 94 -19.57 13.95 -0.48
CA PRO A 94 -18.69 13.99 -1.64
C PRO A 94 -17.93 15.32 -1.79
N ALA A 95 -18.43 16.44 -1.24
CA ALA A 95 -17.77 17.73 -1.33
C ALA A 95 -16.52 17.78 -0.43
N LEU A 96 -16.58 17.15 0.74
CA LEU A 96 -15.41 16.92 1.60
C LEU A 96 -14.36 16.09 0.88
N ALA A 97 -14.75 15.00 0.21
CA ALA A 97 -13.80 14.19 -0.56
C ALA A 97 -13.09 14.99 -1.65
N LEU A 98 -13.81 15.90 -2.32
CA LEU A 98 -13.24 16.79 -3.32
C LEU A 98 -12.31 17.84 -2.71
N SER A 99 -12.53 18.29 -1.47
CA SER A 99 -11.63 19.24 -0.80
C SER A 99 -10.24 18.65 -0.60
N TRP A 100 -10.14 17.37 -0.24
CA TRP A 100 -8.86 16.66 -0.07
C TRP A 100 -8.02 16.62 -1.35
N LEU A 101 -8.67 16.56 -2.52
CA LEU A 101 -7.95 16.63 -3.79
C LEU A 101 -7.35 18.01 -4.06
N LYS A 102 -8.03 19.07 -3.59
CA LYS A 102 -7.56 20.46 -3.73
C LYS A 102 -6.43 20.80 -2.76
N GLU A 103 -6.44 20.22 -1.57
CA GLU A 103 -5.42 20.43 -0.52
C GLU A 103 -3.99 20.07 -0.98
N ARG A 104 -3.84 19.20 -1.98
CA ARG A 104 -2.53 18.84 -2.52
C ARG A 104 -1.86 19.90 -3.38
N ASN A 105 -2.54 21.01 -3.72
CA ASN A 105 -2.07 22.02 -4.66
C ASN A 105 -1.36 21.36 -5.84
N LEU A 106 -2.08 20.49 -6.57
CA LEU A 106 -1.57 19.81 -7.76
C LEU A 106 -1.31 20.86 -8.85
N HIS A 107 -0.17 21.53 -8.77
CA HIS A 107 0.34 22.37 -9.85
C HIS A 107 0.82 21.44 -10.96
N THR A 108 0.04 21.38 -12.04
CA THR A 108 0.44 20.80 -13.33
C THR A 108 1.45 21.67 -14.03
#